data_AF-A0A6L5YQB4-F1
#
_entry.id   AF-A0A6L5YQB4-F1
#
_cell.length_a   1.000
_cell.length_b   1.000
_cell.length_c   1.000
_cell.angle_alpha   90.00
_cell.angle_beta   90.00
_cell.angle_gamma   90.00
#
_symmetry.space_group_name_H-M   'P 1'
#
loop_
_entity.id
_entity.type
_entity.pdbx_description
1 polymer ?
#
loop_
_entity_poly.entity_id
_entity_poly.type
_entity_poly.pdbx_seq_one_letter_code
_entity_poly.pdbx_strand_id
1 'polypeptide(L)'
;MFLCNRHIKEREFMKITRKLLTDIHFTEIANDIFREDVIFFDIETTGFSPARTSLYLIGCATRDQSGVCITQFFAEQKEEQSQILSEFMNLLSHYQTIITFNGLGFDIPYLKAKCHEFEIPEQFDSFHFIDIFKSVSKLKFLLNLPNYKQKTIETFLEIDREDTYTGGELIEIYHNYCLHPEKEALQLLLLHNYEDVLGMLDLLPVLSYGEFFRGNYQISDCQILNDDTFSESSVFSLTIHLKYAFPQKVSCQLPQLFLQGNQNEVILSIPVYVGELHFFYDNYKDYYYLPAEDVAIHKSVAAFVDKEFREKAKASNCYTRKEGQFLPQFESIITPEFKENRNDRISYFELTDEWLNSGVQLHNYIQHLLHHALRT
;
A
#
# COMPACT_ATOMS: atom_id res chain seq x y z
N MET A 1 7.03 25.75 19.96
CA MET A 1 8.06 26.80 19.75
C MET A 1 9.45 26.16 19.68
N PHE A 2 9.61 25.07 18.91
CA PHE A 2 10.72 24.15 19.08
C PHE A 2 11.60 24.06 17.83
N LEU A 3 12.85 24.49 18.02
CA LEU A 3 14.09 23.92 17.48
C LEU A 3 14.61 24.26 16.08
N CYS A 4 14.00 25.13 15.29
CA CYS A 4 14.68 25.55 14.04
C CYS A 4 15.81 26.59 14.25
N ASN A 5 15.83 27.33 15.37
CA ASN A 5 16.82 28.39 15.65
C ASN A 5 17.87 28.00 16.70
N ARG A 6 18.68 26.97 16.41
CA ARG A 6 19.97 26.81 17.11
C ARG A 6 21.10 26.70 16.08
N HIS A 7 21.96 27.72 16.12
CA HIS A 7 23.30 27.73 15.56
C HIS A 7 24.00 26.38 15.75
N ILE A 8 24.81 26.03 14.75
CA ILE A 8 25.81 24.95 14.79
C ILE A 8 26.47 24.96 16.18
N LYS A 9 26.10 24.00 17.03
CA LYS A 9 26.87 23.70 18.23
C LYS A 9 27.87 22.63 17.82
N GLU A 10 29.08 23.05 17.49
CA GLU A 10 30.23 22.16 17.51
C GLU A 10 30.36 21.61 18.94
N ARG A 11 29.84 20.41 19.18
CA ARG A 11 30.24 19.59 20.33
C ARG A 11 31.46 18.80 19.87
N GLU A 12 32.50 18.79 20.69
CA GLU A 12 33.92 18.54 20.36
C GLU A 12 34.28 17.30 19.50
N PHE A 13 33.35 16.42 19.10
CA PHE A 13 33.65 15.14 18.43
C PHE A 13 32.54 14.62 17.47
N MET A 14 31.70 15.47 16.86
CA MET A 14 30.84 15.04 15.74
C MET A 14 30.33 16.23 14.92
N LYS A 15 30.04 16.01 13.63
CA LYS A 15 29.44 17.03 12.76
C LYS A 15 27.92 16.87 12.69
N ILE A 16 27.21 17.92 13.11
CA ILE A 16 25.77 18.05 12.88
C ILE A 16 25.52 19.18 11.88
N THR A 17 24.89 18.86 10.77
CA THR A 17 24.39 19.86 9.81
C THR A 17 22.87 20.02 9.98
N ARG A 18 22.38 21.23 9.71
CA ARG A 18 20.95 21.56 9.69
C ARG A 18 20.63 22.47 8.53
N LYS A 19 19.63 22.13 7.73
CA LYS A 19 19.14 22.94 6.62
C LYS A 19 17.62 23.08 6.71
N LEU A 20 17.15 24.33 6.83
CA LEU A 20 15.72 24.65 6.79
C LEU A 20 15.30 24.90 5.34
N LEU A 21 14.15 24.34 4.97
CA LEU A 21 13.49 24.49 3.69
C LEU A 21 12.10 25.09 3.94
N THR A 22 11.89 26.32 3.50
CA THR A 22 10.66 27.09 3.76
C THR A 22 9.63 26.99 2.63
N ASP A 23 10.08 26.68 1.41
CA ASP A 23 9.27 26.75 0.19
C ASP A 23 9.06 25.37 -0.45
N ILE A 24 8.57 24.42 0.35
CA ILE A 24 8.19 23.08 -0.15
C ILE A 24 6.68 23.02 -0.36
N HIS A 25 6.29 22.69 -1.59
CA HIS A 25 4.90 22.46 -1.94
C HIS A 25 4.57 20.97 -1.82
N PHE A 26 3.83 20.63 -0.77
CA PHE A 26 3.34 19.28 -0.56
C PHE A 26 1.99 19.05 -1.25
N THR A 27 1.82 17.86 -1.82
CA THR A 27 0.49 17.35 -2.19
C THR A 27 -0.40 17.19 -0.96
N GLU A 28 -1.71 17.03 -1.16
CA GLU A 28 -2.65 16.83 -0.05
C GLU A 28 -2.27 15.63 0.83
N ILE A 29 -1.96 14.48 0.21
CA ILE A 29 -1.53 13.29 0.95
C ILE A 29 -0.22 13.51 1.71
N ALA A 30 0.74 14.21 1.10
CA ALA A 30 2.01 14.51 1.77
C ALA A 30 1.79 15.42 2.98
N ASN A 31 0.86 16.36 2.93
CA ASN A 31 0.49 17.19 4.09
C ASN A 31 -0.19 16.38 5.20
N ASP A 32 -1.11 15.48 4.85
CA ASP A 32 -1.82 14.65 5.82
C ASP A 32 -0.88 13.63 6.51
N ILE A 33 0.14 13.16 5.79
CA ILE A 33 1.12 12.19 6.28
C ILE A 33 2.28 12.86 7.03
N PHE A 34 2.95 13.86 6.45
CA PHE A 34 4.15 14.46 7.04
C PHE A 34 3.80 15.65 7.96
N ARG A 35 3.42 15.30 9.18
CA ARG A 35 3.05 16.23 10.26
C ARG A 35 4.22 16.47 11.24
N GLU A 36 4.03 17.34 12.22
CA GLU A 36 5.07 17.69 13.21
C GLU A 36 5.51 16.51 14.11
N ASP A 37 4.67 15.49 14.27
CA ASP A 37 4.94 14.27 15.04
C ASP A 37 5.56 13.13 14.21
N VAL A 38 5.96 13.43 12.97
CA VAL A 38 6.50 12.49 11.99
C VAL A 38 7.94 12.85 11.63
N ILE A 39 8.78 11.82 11.53
CA ILE A 39 10.19 11.95 11.13
C ILE A 39 10.51 10.96 10.01
N PHE A 40 11.25 11.44 9.01
CA PHE A 40 11.93 10.59 8.04
C PHE A 40 13.36 10.38 8.48
N PHE A 41 13.91 9.22 8.18
CA PHE A 41 15.36 9.09 8.22
C PHE A 41 15.87 8.05 7.24
N ASP A 42 17.14 8.19 6.91
CA ASP A 42 17.95 7.26 6.13
C ASP A 42 19.35 7.18 6.76
N ILE A 43 20.00 6.01 6.65
CA ILE A 43 21.33 5.78 7.21
C ILE A 43 22.34 5.40 6.14
N GLU A 44 23.58 5.85 6.35
CA GLU A 44 24.72 5.37 5.60
C GLU A 44 25.63 4.50 6.44
N THR A 45 26.03 3.37 5.87
CA THR A 45 26.87 2.38 6.55
C THR A 45 28.01 1.92 5.65
N THR A 46 29.11 1.46 6.24
CA THR A 46 30.22 0.85 5.48
C THR A 46 29.93 -0.58 5.03
N GLY A 47 28.66 -0.98 5.02
CA GLY A 47 28.15 -2.26 4.53
C GLY A 47 27.06 -2.86 5.42
N PHE A 48 26.49 -3.99 5.01
CA PHE A 48 25.22 -4.48 5.54
C PHE A 48 25.25 -5.16 6.92
N SER A 49 26.42 -5.52 7.45
CA SER A 49 26.53 -6.30 8.69
C SER A 49 26.87 -5.41 9.88
N PRO A 50 25.92 -5.09 10.79
CA PRO A 50 26.18 -4.16 11.89
C PRO A 50 27.35 -4.60 12.78
N ALA A 51 27.54 -5.91 12.99
CA ALA A 51 28.64 -6.44 13.78
C ALA A 51 30.05 -6.21 13.17
N ARG A 52 30.14 -5.85 11.89
CA ARG A 52 31.41 -5.74 11.15
C ARG A 52 31.61 -4.38 10.48
N THR A 53 30.55 -3.61 10.33
CA THR A 53 30.55 -2.34 9.61
C THR A 53 30.22 -1.18 10.55
N SER A 54 30.38 0.03 10.02
CA SER A 54 30.22 1.27 10.77
C SER A 54 29.03 2.07 10.25
N LEU A 55 28.26 2.67 11.16
CA LEU A 55 27.23 3.67 10.89
C LEU A 55 27.89 5.05 10.80
N TYR A 56 27.98 5.68 9.64
CA TYR A 56 28.73 6.94 9.55
C TYR A 56 27.87 8.17 9.33
N LEU A 57 26.63 8.00 8.89
CA LEU A 57 25.70 9.12 8.68
C LEU A 57 24.27 8.68 9.01
N ILE A 58 23.55 9.55 9.71
CA ILE A 58 22.10 9.47 9.83
C ILE A 58 21.54 10.80 9.36
N GLY A 59 20.75 10.78 8.29
CA GLY A 59 20.02 11.94 7.82
C GLY A 59 18.56 11.86 8.24
N CYS A 60 17.97 12.98 8.65
CA CYS A 60 16.58 13.04 9.09
C CYS A 60 15.84 14.23 8.48
N ALA A 61 14.58 14.05 8.08
CA ALA A 61 13.67 15.14 7.77
C ALA A 61 12.59 15.27 8.85
N THR A 62 12.41 16.49 9.34
CA THR A 62 11.39 16.84 10.34
C THR A 62 10.63 18.07 9.87
N ARG A 63 9.39 18.24 10.32
CA ARG A 63 8.56 19.39 9.94
C ARG A 63 8.13 20.17 11.17
N ASP A 64 8.17 21.49 11.08
CA ASP A 64 7.52 22.40 12.03
C ASP A 64 6.82 23.55 11.27
N GLN A 65 6.29 24.51 12.03
CA GLN A 65 5.62 25.71 11.48
C GLN A 65 6.50 26.56 10.55
N SER A 66 7.83 26.44 10.66
CA SER A 66 8.81 27.17 9.86
C SER A 66 9.11 26.49 8.52
N GLY A 67 8.78 25.20 8.38
CA GLY A 67 9.08 24.41 7.18
C GLY A 67 9.64 23.02 7.50
N VAL A 68 10.43 22.49 6.58
CA VAL A 68 11.10 21.20 6.74
C VAL A 68 12.55 21.42 7.14
N CYS A 69 13.01 20.77 8.20
CA CYS A 69 14.39 20.76 8.61
C CYS A 69 15.03 19.42 8.31
N ILE A 70 16.08 19.43 7.47
CA ILE A 70 16.98 18.29 7.29
C ILE A 70 18.12 18.41 8.30
N THR A 71 18.28 17.40 9.15
CA THR A 71 19.39 17.29 10.11
C THR A 71 20.22 16.08 9.74
N GLN A 72 21.55 16.21 9.68
CA GLN A 72 22.44 15.07 9.45
C GLN A 72 23.45 14.95 10.58
N PHE A 73 23.60 13.74 11.11
CA PHE A 73 24.58 13.38 12.12
C PHE A 73 25.70 12.58 11.46
N PHE A 74 26.88 13.18 11.31
CA PHE A 74 28.01 12.59 10.61
C PHE A 74 29.14 12.26 11.58
N ALA A 75 29.57 11.00 11.56
CA ALA A 75 30.75 10.51 12.27
C ALA A 75 31.97 10.64 11.36
N GLU A 76 32.85 11.59 11.67
CA GLU A 76 34.12 11.79 10.98
C GLU A 76 35.09 10.64 11.20
N GLN A 77 34.94 9.93 12.31
CA GLN A 77 35.71 8.74 12.66
C GLN A 77 34.82 7.62 13.18
N LYS A 78 35.31 6.38 13.08
CA LYS A 78 34.57 5.17 13.48
C LYS A 78 34.14 5.20 14.95
N GLU A 79 34.89 5.87 15.80
CA GLU A 79 34.67 5.96 17.24
C GLU A 79 33.44 6.81 17.60
N GLU A 80 33.01 7.69 16.69
CA GLU A 80 31.92 8.65 16.90
C GLU A 80 30.52 8.05 16.63
N GLN A 81 30.46 6.80 16.14
CA GLN A 81 29.21 6.07 15.86
C GLN A 81 28.22 6.07 17.03
N SER A 82 28.72 5.80 18.23
CA SER A 82 27.90 5.74 19.44
C SER A 82 27.30 7.11 19.77
N GLN A 83 28.04 8.19 19.49
CA GLN A 83 27.62 9.55 19.75
C GLN A 83 26.53 10.00 18.77
N ILE A 84 26.71 9.79 17.47
CA ILE A 84 25.68 10.12 16.47
C ILE A 84 24.40 9.30 16.69
N LEU A 85 24.55 8.03 17.07
CA LEU A 85 23.41 7.15 17.35
C LEU A 85 22.62 7.61 18.57
N SER A 86 23.32 7.97 19.66
CA SER A 86 22.69 8.46 20.89
C SER A 86 21.93 9.77 20.65
N GLU A 87 22.52 10.71 19.90
CA GLU A 87 21.87 11.99 19.58
C GLU A 87 20.67 11.80 18.64
N PHE A 88 20.74 10.84 17.72
CA PHE A 88 19.59 10.43 16.92
C PHE A 88 18.48 9.79 17.77
N MET A 89 18.78 8.89 18.71
CA MET A 89 17.77 8.33 19.63
C MET A 89 17.08 9.42 20.46
N ASN A 90 17.85 10.40 20.94
CA ASN A 90 17.29 11.56 21.64
C ASN A 90 16.35 12.37 20.74
N LEU A 91 16.73 12.61 19.48
CA LEU A 91 15.86 13.29 18.51
C LEU A 91 14.57 12.48 18.27
N LEU A 92 14.70 11.19 17.99
CA LEU A 92 13.58 10.28 17.73
C LEU A 92 12.55 10.28 18.88
N SER A 93 12.99 10.44 20.13
CA SER A 93 12.11 10.44 21.31
C SER A 93 11.00 11.49 21.30
N HIS A 94 11.10 12.50 20.42
CA HIS A 94 10.10 13.56 20.26
C HIS A 94 9.01 13.25 19.22
N TYR A 95 9.11 12.14 18.51
CA TYR A 95 8.22 11.78 17.40
C TYR A 95 7.41 10.51 17.72
N GLN A 96 6.35 10.28 16.95
CA GLN A 96 5.47 9.11 17.12
C GLN A 96 5.45 8.20 15.89
N THR A 97 5.73 8.77 14.71
CA THR A 97 5.70 8.04 13.45
C THR A 97 7.03 8.19 12.73
N ILE A 98 7.55 7.07 12.22
CA ILE A 98 8.76 7.00 11.42
C ILE A 98 8.38 6.66 9.99
N ILE A 99 8.89 7.43 9.03
CA ILE A 99 8.80 7.13 7.59
C ILE A 99 10.19 6.77 7.08
N THR A 100 10.29 5.67 6.33
CA THR A 100 11.54 5.21 5.72
C THR A 100 11.29 4.62 4.35
N PHE A 101 12.35 4.49 3.55
CA PHE A 101 12.36 3.64 2.38
C PHE A 101 13.01 2.29 2.70
N ASN A 102 12.20 1.23 2.88
CA ASN A 102 12.69 -0.10 3.26
C ASN A 102 13.45 -0.16 4.61
N GLY A 103 13.24 0.82 5.49
CA GLY A 103 13.93 0.88 6.78
C GLY A 103 13.56 -0.24 7.74
N LEU A 104 12.33 -0.78 7.65
CA LEU A 104 11.97 -1.97 8.42
C LEU A 104 12.71 -3.23 7.94
N GLY A 105 13.26 -3.22 6.73
CA GLY A 105 14.04 -4.32 6.16
C GLY A 105 15.53 -4.26 6.52
N PHE A 106 16.08 -3.04 6.68
CA PHE A 106 17.51 -2.84 6.85
C PHE A 106 17.85 -1.91 8.02
N ASP A 107 17.46 -0.65 7.94
CA ASP A 107 17.91 0.44 8.82
C ASP A 107 17.56 0.16 10.29
N ILE A 108 16.31 -0.22 10.56
CA ILE A 108 15.81 -0.46 11.92
C ILE A 108 16.53 -1.66 12.56
N PRO A 109 16.61 -2.85 11.93
CA PRO A 109 17.45 -3.94 12.43
C PRO A 109 18.92 -3.53 12.65
N TYR A 110 19.50 -2.75 11.74
CA TYR A 110 20.89 -2.30 11.83
C TYR A 110 21.11 -1.41 13.06
N LEU A 111 20.25 -0.40 13.24
CA LEU A 111 20.31 0.53 14.36
C LEU A 111 20.02 -0.15 15.70
N LYS A 112 19.06 -1.09 15.76
CA LYS A 112 18.84 -1.91 16.97
C LYS A 112 20.09 -2.68 17.38
N ALA A 113 20.77 -3.31 16.42
CA ALA A 113 22.01 -4.04 16.69
C ALA A 113 23.12 -3.10 17.21
N LYS A 114 23.26 -1.90 16.63
CA LYS A 114 24.22 -0.89 17.09
C LYS A 114 23.87 -0.29 18.45
N CYS A 115 22.59 -0.09 18.74
CA CYS A 115 22.13 0.34 20.05
C CYS A 115 22.51 -0.71 21.12
N HIS A 116 22.29 -1.99 20.82
CA HIS A 116 22.71 -3.08 21.70
C HIS A 116 24.23 -3.16 21.85
N GLU A 117 25.01 -2.99 20.79
CA GLU A 117 26.49 -2.97 20.82
C GLU A 117 27.04 -1.86 21.74
N PHE A 118 26.42 -0.67 21.71
CA PHE A 118 26.87 0.50 22.46
C PHE A 118 26.09 0.74 23.77
N GLU A 119 25.24 -0.20 24.19
CA GLU A 119 24.38 -0.09 25.38
C GLU A 119 23.50 1.19 25.39
N ILE A 120 23.05 1.63 24.22
CA ILE A 120 22.16 2.79 24.04
C ILE A 120 20.70 2.32 24.11
N PRO A 121 19.86 2.90 25.00
CA PRO A 121 18.44 2.61 25.03
C PRO A 121 17.75 2.97 23.72
N GLU A 122 16.93 2.06 23.20
CA GLU A 122 16.13 2.26 21.99
C GLU A 122 14.64 2.02 22.27
N GLN A 123 13.77 2.60 21.44
CA GLN A 123 12.32 2.50 21.58
C GLN A 123 11.62 2.28 20.23
N PHE A 124 12.30 1.66 19.26
CA PHE A 124 11.79 1.49 17.89
C PHE A 124 10.43 0.79 17.86
N ASP A 125 10.17 -0.14 18.78
CA ASP A 125 8.89 -0.87 18.83
C ASP A 125 7.70 -0.03 19.30
N SER A 126 7.93 1.18 19.81
CA SER A 126 6.86 2.12 20.20
C SER A 126 6.35 3.01 19.06
N PHE A 127 7.06 3.07 17.93
CA PHE A 127 6.71 3.95 16.82
C PHE A 127 5.70 3.31 15.87
N HIS A 128 4.88 4.14 15.24
CA HIS A 128 4.17 3.77 14.03
C HIS A 128 5.12 3.86 12.84
N PHE A 129 5.09 2.88 11.94
CA PHE A 129 5.96 2.86 10.76
C PHE A 129 5.18 2.99 9.47
N ILE A 130 5.65 3.91 8.62
CA ILE A 130 5.28 3.97 7.21
C ILE A 130 6.54 3.64 6.41
N ASP A 131 6.64 2.37 6.01
CA ASP A 131 7.69 1.93 5.09
C ASP A 131 7.16 2.05 3.66
N ILE A 132 7.71 2.98 2.90
CA ILE A 132 7.25 3.31 1.54
C ILE A 132 7.39 2.08 0.64
N PHE A 133 8.55 1.43 0.67
CA PHE A 133 8.83 0.22 -0.11
C PHE A 133 7.81 -0.89 0.17
N LYS A 134 7.53 -1.19 1.44
CA LYS A 134 6.55 -2.22 1.82
C LYS A 134 5.13 -1.83 1.43
N SER A 135 4.80 -0.53 1.47
CA SER A 135 3.48 -0.02 1.08
C SER A 135 3.23 -0.22 -0.41
N VAL A 136 4.17 0.21 -1.26
CA VAL A 136 4.05 0.05 -2.73
C VAL A 136 4.23 -1.39 -3.20
N SER A 137 5.04 -2.19 -2.49
CA SER A 137 5.27 -3.59 -2.85
C SER A 137 4.03 -4.48 -2.72
N LYS A 138 3.01 -4.05 -1.96
CA LYS A 138 1.70 -4.72 -1.89
C LYS A 138 0.84 -4.45 -3.13
N LEU A 139 1.21 -3.45 -3.93
CA LEU A 139 0.45 -2.98 -5.09
C LEU A 139 1.14 -3.36 -6.40
N LYS A 140 1.91 -4.46 -6.39
CA LYS A 140 2.69 -4.90 -7.56
C LYS A 140 1.84 -5.16 -8.79
N PHE A 141 0.66 -5.78 -8.58
CA PHE A 141 -0.30 -6.05 -9.65
C PHE A 141 -0.84 -4.77 -10.31
N LEU A 142 -0.87 -3.65 -9.58
CA LEU A 142 -1.38 -2.37 -10.05
C LEU A 142 -0.29 -1.51 -10.70
N LEU A 143 0.84 -1.32 -10.01
CA LEU A 143 1.90 -0.43 -10.45
C LEU A 143 2.77 -1.04 -11.55
N ASN A 144 2.91 -2.37 -11.56
CA ASN A 144 3.62 -3.14 -12.59
C ASN A 144 5.03 -2.61 -12.95
N LEU A 145 5.75 -2.11 -11.95
CA LEU A 145 7.11 -1.58 -12.12
C LEU A 145 8.14 -2.71 -12.29
N PRO A 146 9.24 -2.48 -13.04
CA PRO A 146 10.28 -3.51 -13.26
C PRO A 146 10.98 -3.92 -11.97
N ASN A 147 11.08 -3.01 -11.01
CA ASN A 147 11.46 -3.26 -9.63
C ASN A 147 10.91 -2.13 -8.75
N TYR A 148 11.10 -2.23 -7.44
CA TYR A 148 10.57 -1.28 -6.46
C TYR A 148 11.68 -0.61 -5.66
N LYS A 149 12.87 -0.46 -6.23
CA LYS A 149 13.91 0.39 -5.64
C LYS A 149 13.45 1.85 -5.69
N GLN A 150 13.99 2.67 -4.79
CA GLN A 150 13.64 4.09 -4.69
C GLN A 150 13.75 4.80 -6.05
N LYS A 151 14.89 4.66 -6.75
CA LYS A 151 15.10 5.23 -8.08
C LYS A 151 14.03 4.87 -9.11
N THR A 152 13.50 3.64 -9.06
CA THR A 152 12.43 3.23 -9.99
C THR A 152 11.09 3.87 -9.65
N ILE A 153 10.80 4.10 -8.37
CA ILE A 153 9.60 4.82 -7.94
C ILE A 153 9.73 6.31 -8.25
N GLU A 154 10.92 6.90 -8.05
CA GLU A 154 11.23 8.28 -8.45
C GLU A 154 10.98 8.49 -9.95
N THR A 155 11.54 7.60 -10.80
CA THR A 155 11.29 7.65 -12.25
C THR A 155 9.82 7.49 -12.59
N PHE A 156 9.11 6.59 -11.92
CA PHE A 156 7.67 6.43 -12.11
C PHE A 156 6.92 7.72 -11.78
N LEU A 157 7.31 8.42 -10.72
CA LEU A 157 6.73 9.70 -10.31
C LEU A 157 7.23 10.90 -11.14
N GLU A 158 8.06 10.67 -12.16
CA GLU A 158 8.68 11.72 -12.99
C GLU A 158 9.55 12.69 -12.16
N ILE A 159 10.20 12.16 -11.12
CA ILE A 159 11.17 12.90 -10.30
C ILE A 159 12.55 12.80 -10.94
N ASP A 160 13.10 13.94 -11.33
CA ASP A 160 14.46 14.04 -11.85
C ASP A 160 15.48 14.08 -10.70
N ARG A 161 16.49 13.21 -10.76
CA ARG A 161 17.67 13.27 -9.89
C ARG A 161 18.93 13.51 -10.71
N GLU A 162 19.78 14.41 -10.23
CA GLU A 162 21.14 14.62 -10.77
C GLU A 162 22.16 13.62 -10.19
N ASP A 163 21.70 12.66 -9.39
CA ASP A 163 22.52 11.80 -8.54
C ASP A 163 23.54 10.96 -9.34
N THR A 164 24.82 11.12 -8.98
CA THR A 164 25.98 10.60 -9.72
C THR A 164 26.63 9.38 -9.09
N TYR A 165 26.30 9.04 -7.84
CA TYR A 165 26.98 7.97 -7.08
C TYR A 165 26.00 6.96 -6.48
N THR A 166 26.50 5.74 -6.26
CA THR A 166 25.80 4.68 -5.54
C THR A 166 26.32 4.58 -4.10
N GLY A 167 25.47 4.15 -3.16
CA GLY A 167 25.89 3.96 -1.77
C GLY A 167 27.12 3.04 -1.60
N GLY A 168 27.35 2.10 -2.53
CA GLY A 168 28.56 1.26 -2.55
C GLY A 168 29.84 2.04 -2.85
N GLU A 169 29.78 3.04 -3.73
CA GLU A 169 30.92 3.90 -4.07
C GLU A 169 31.25 4.87 -2.92
N LEU A 170 30.24 5.28 -2.14
CA LEU A 170 30.42 6.16 -0.98
C LEU A 170 31.20 5.49 0.16
N ILE A 171 31.19 4.16 0.25
CA ILE A 171 31.96 3.44 1.28
C ILE A 171 33.46 3.71 1.14
N GLU A 172 34.00 3.65 -0.07
CA GLU A 172 35.42 3.93 -0.32
C GLU A 172 35.74 5.40 -0.08
N ILE A 173 34.83 6.31 -0.45
CA ILE A 173 34.96 7.75 -0.20
C ILE A 173 35.02 8.03 1.30
N TYR A 174 34.15 7.40 2.10
CA TYR A 174 34.16 7.54 3.56
C TYR A 174 35.45 6.98 4.18
N HIS A 175 35.90 5.80 3.76
CA HIS A 175 37.16 5.25 4.26
C HIS A 175 38.36 6.16 3.94
N ASN A 176 38.41 6.72 2.72
CA ASN A 176 39.43 7.69 2.36
C ASN A 176 39.32 8.98 3.17
N TYR A 177 38.11 9.48 3.40
CA TYR A 177 37.86 10.65 4.25
C TYR A 177 38.40 10.45 5.68
N CYS A 178 38.18 9.28 6.29
CA CYS A 178 38.69 9.00 7.64
C CYS A 178 40.22 9.05 7.73
N LEU A 179 40.92 8.62 6.67
CA LEU A 179 42.38 8.65 6.57
C LEU A 179 42.91 10.03 6.21
N HIS A 180 42.23 10.70 5.29
CA HIS A 180 42.60 11.97 4.68
C HIS A 180 41.36 12.87 4.58
N PRO A 181 41.04 13.65 5.63
CA PRO A 181 39.84 14.47 5.64
C PRO A 181 39.88 15.58 4.59
N GLU A 182 39.23 15.34 3.46
CA GLU A 182 39.08 16.30 2.36
C GLU A 182 37.67 16.91 2.37
N LYS A 183 37.58 18.21 2.08
CA LYS A 183 36.31 18.95 2.13
C LYS A 183 35.35 18.46 1.05
N GLU A 184 35.87 18.12 -0.11
CA GLU A 184 35.14 17.64 -1.27
C GLU A 184 34.48 16.29 -0.97
N ALA A 185 35.22 15.37 -0.34
CA ALA A 185 34.69 14.07 0.09
C ALA A 185 33.57 14.23 1.14
N LEU A 186 33.75 15.11 2.13
CA LEU A 186 32.70 15.42 3.11
C LEU A 186 31.45 15.98 2.46
N GLN A 187 31.61 16.95 1.54
CA GLN A 187 30.50 17.55 0.83
C GLN A 187 29.73 16.51 0.02
N LEU A 188 30.44 15.60 -0.64
CA LEU A 188 29.84 14.53 -1.43
C LEU A 188 29.01 13.56 -0.55
N LEU A 189 29.59 13.09 0.56
CA LEU A 189 28.90 12.19 1.50
C LEU A 189 27.64 12.83 2.10
N LEU A 190 27.74 14.09 2.53
CA LEU A 190 26.60 14.83 3.08
C LEU A 190 25.54 15.12 2.00
N LEU A 191 25.96 15.45 0.78
CA LEU A 191 25.04 15.76 -0.32
C LEU A 191 24.20 14.54 -0.70
N HIS A 192 24.80 13.36 -0.84
CA HIS A 192 24.06 12.16 -1.22
C HIS A 192 22.95 11.82 -0.23
N ASN A 193 23.29 11.71 1.07
CA ASN A 193 22.29 11.42 2.10
C ASN A 193 21.26 12.56 2.23
N TYR A 194 21.67 13.82 2.02
CA TYR A 194 20.73 14.94 1.98
C TYR A 194 19.70 14.77 0.86
N GLU A 195 20.15 14.39 -0.35
CA GLU A 195 19.27 14.14 -1.50
C GLU A 195 18.39 12.91 -1.31
N ASP A 196 18.89 11.84 -0.71
CA ASP A 196 18.09 10.64 -0.42
C ASP A 196 16.98 10.95 0.60
N VAL A 197 17.30 11.67 1.68
CA VAL A 197 16.32 12.08 2.69
C VAL A 197 15.32 13.08 2.10
N LEU A 198 15.77 14.04 1.31
CA LEU A 198 14.89 15.01 0.67
C LEU A 198 13.97 14.32 -0.37
N GLY A 199 14.55 13.48 -1.22
CA GLY A 199 13.84 12.75 -2.27
C GLY A 199 12.78 11.80 -1.71
N MET A 200 12.98 11.24 -0.51
CA MET A 200 11.93 10.47 0.17
C MET A 200 10.63 11.26 0.41
N LEU A 201 10.71 12.59 0.59
CA LEU A 201 9.52 13.43 0.74
C LEU A 201 8.71 13.45 -0.55
N ASP A 202 9.39 13.50 -1.70
CA ASP A 202 8.78 13.52 -3.02
C ASP A 202 8.15 12.16 -3.38
N LEU A 203 8.46 11.09 -2.66
CA LEU A 203 7.83 9.78 -2.83
C LEU A 203 6.44 9.69 -2.20
N LEU A 204 6.10 10.55 -1.24
CA LEU A 204 4.82 10.48 -0.52
C LEU A 204 3.56 10.37 -1.40
N PRO A 205 3.46 11.04 -2.57
CA PRO A 205 2.33 10.87 -3.49
C PRO A 205 2.08 9.41 -3.91
N VAL A 206 3.09 8.54 -3.94
CA VAL A 206 2.91 7.11 -4.26
C VAL A 206 2.05 6.39 -3.22
N LEU A 207 1.91 6.92 -2.01
CA LEU A 207 1.06 6.32 -0.98
C LEU A 207 -0.43 6.50 -1.28
N SER A 208 -0.81 7.39 -2.21
CA SER A 208 -2.20 7.62 -2.62
C SER A 208 -2.86 6.36 -3.16
N TYR A 209 -2.12 5.53 -3.90
CA TYR A 209 -2.61 4.23 -4.34
C TYR A 209 -3.03 3.35 -3.16
N GLY A 210 -2.23 3.31 -2.09
CA GLY A 210 -2.57 2.56 -0.89
C GLY A 210 -3.78 3.12 -0.15
N GLU A 211 -3.92 4.45 -0.10
CA GLU A 211 -5.07 5.12 0.52
C GLU A 211 -6.39 4.81 -0.19
N PHE A 212 -6.37 4.64 -1.52
CA PHE A 212 -7.53 4.17 -2.28
C PHE A 212 -8.01 2.79 -1.79
N PHE A 213 -7.11 1.82 -1.65
CA PHE A 213 -7.46 0.49 -1.12
C PHE A 213 -7.87 0.49 0.36
N ARG A 214 -7.57 1.57 1.11
CA ARG A 214 -8.05 1.77 2.48
C ARG A 214 -9.46 2.39 2.55
N GLY A 215 -10.06 2.73 1.41
CA GLY A 215 -11.40 3.29 1.36
C GLY A 215 -11.47 4.82 1.37
N ASN A 216 -10.35 5.53 1.16
CA ASN A 216 -10.35 6.99 1.09
C ASN A 216 -10.83 7.50 -0.29
N TYR A 217 -12.11 7.29 -0.58
CA TYR A 217 -12.75 7.69 -1.82
C TYR A 217 -14.26 7.87 -1.64
N GLN A 218 -14.90 8.43 -2.65
CA GLN A 218 -16.36 8.56 -2.76
C GLN A 218 -16.81 7.97 -4.09
N ILE A 219 -17.95 7.28 -4.07
CA ILE A 219 -18.54 6.73 -5.29
C ILE A 219 -19.32 7.87 -5.95
N SER A 220 -18.95 8.20 -7.18
CA SER A 220 -19.56 9.30 -7.93
C SER A 220 -20.74 8.83 -8.76
N ASP A 221 -20.58 7.69 -9.45
CA ASP A 221 -21.58 7.16 -10.37
C ASP A 221 -21.44 5.64 -10.54
N CYS A 222 -22.53 4.99 -10.93
CA CYS A 222 -22.54 3.57 -11.29
C CYS A 222 -23.54 3.31 -12.43
N GLN A 223 -23.13 2.53 -13.42
CA GLN A 223 -23.97 2.23 -14.58
C GLN A 223 -23.64 0.86 -15.17
N ILE A 224 -24.61 0.27 -15.86
CA ILE A 224 -24.41 -0.93 -16.67
C ILE A 224 -24.20 -0.48 -18.11
N LEU A 225 -23.05 -0.82 -18.68
CA LEU A 225 -22.67 -0.53 -20.04
C LEU A 225 -22.74 -1.80 -20.88
N ASN A 226 -23.04 -1.66 -22.17
CA ASN A 226 -22.83 -2.73 -23.13
C ASN A 226 -21.43 -2.55 -23.73
N ASP A 227 -20.57 -3.54 -23.58
CA ASP A 227 -19.22 -3.50 -24.12
C ASP A 227 -19.17 -4.31 -25.42
N ASP A 228 -18.96 -3.63 -26.55
CA ASP A 228 -18.83 -4.26 -27.86
C ASP A 228 -17.45 -4.94 -28.05
N THR A 229 -16.49 -4.75 -27.13
CA THR A 229 -15.11 -5.29 -27.22
C THR A 229 -14.93 -6.65 -26.55
N PHE A 230 -15.68 -6.95 -25.50
CA PHE A 230 -15.85 -8.30 -24.98
C PHE A 230 -17.10 -8.88 -25.61
N SER A 231 -16.96 -9.93 -26.43
CA SER A 231 -18.06 -10.71 -27.02
C SER A 231 -19.36 -10.62 -26.20
N GLU A 232 -20.30 -9.76 -26.63
CA GLU A 232 -21.65 -9.58 -26.07
C GLU A 232 -21.73 -9.66 -24.53
N SER A 233 -20.91 -8.88 -23.82
CA SER A 233 -20.88 -8.88 -22.35
C SER A 233 -21.26 -7.51 -21.79
N SER A 234 -22.35 -7.42 -21.02
CA SER A 234 -22.64 -6.21 -20.22
C SER A 234 -21.59 -6.05 -19.11
N VAL A 235 -21.19 -4.82 -18.82
CA VAL A 235 -20.19 -4.47 -17.81
C VAL A 235 -20.81 -3.52 -16.81
N PHE A 236 -20.64 -3.80 -15.53
CA PHE A 236 -20.97 -2.87 -14.46
C PHE A 236 -19.78 -1.94 -14.22
N SER A 237 -19.96 -0.67 -14.54
CA SER A 237 -18.95 0.37 -14.44
C SER A 237 -19.23 1.28 -13.25
N LEU A 238 -18.19 1.56 -12.46
CA LEU A 238 -18.22 2.40 -11.27
C LEU A 238 -17.20 3.51 -11.42
N THR A 239 -17.64 4.74 -11.27
CA THR A 239 -16.77 5.92 -11.22
C THR A 239 -16.58 6.34 -9.78
N ILE A 240 -15.33 6.38 -9.35
CA ILE A 240 -14.91 6.66 -7.98
C ILE A 240 -14.05 7.92 -7.97
N HIS A 241 -14.45 8.91 -7.17
CA HIS A 241 -13.63 10.09 -6.89
C HIS A 241 -12.72 9.84 -5.69
N LEU A 242 -11.42 10.01 -5.86
CA LEU A 242 -10.41 9.77 -4.85
C LEU A 242 -10.31 10.93 -3.86
N LYS A 243 -9.99 10.63 -2.59
CA LYS A 243 -9.57 11.68 -1.65
C LYS A 243 -8.22 12.27 -2.07
N TYR A 244 -7.27 11.41 -2.45
CA TYR A 244 -5.94 11.82 -2.88
C TYR A 244 -5.70 11.44 -4.33
N ALA A 245 -5.26 12.41 -5.12
CA ALA A 245 -4.94 12.20 -6.53
C ALA A 245 -3.85 11.14 -6.70
N PHE A 246 -4.04 10.23 -7.66
CA PHE A 246 -2.96 9.39 -8.16
C PHE A 246 -1.95 10.24 -8.91
N PRO A 247 -0.65 10.14 -8.58
CA PRO A 247 0.39 10.92 -9.24
C PRO A 247 0.55 10.52 -10.71
N GLN A 248 0.27 9.25 -11.03
CA GLN A 248 0.37 8.71 -12.38
C GLN A 248 -0.81 7.81 -12.72
N LYS A 249 -1.10 7.73 -14.02
CA LYS A 249 -2.14 6.83 -14.55
C LYS A 249 -1.75 5.38 -14.33
N VAL A 250 -2.70 4.58 -13.86
CA VAL A 250 -2.56 3.13 -13.68
C VAL A 250 -3.71 2.39 -14.35
N SER A 251 -3.43 1.18 -14.82
CA SER A 251 -4.43 0.31 -15.46
C SER A 251 -4.07 -1.14 -15.17
N CYS A 252 -5.03 -1.91 -14.67
CA CYS A 252 -4.83 -3.31 -14.31
C CYS A 252 -6.05 -4.14 -14.72
N GLN A 253 -5.79 -5.27 -15.38
CA GLN A 253 -6.79 -6.28 -15.70
C GLN A 253 -6.61 -7.49 -14.78
N LEU A 254 -7.63 -7.76 -13.97
CA LEU A 254 -7.80 -9.00 -13.21
C LEU A 254 -8.94 -9.82 -13.84
N PRO A 255 -9.09 -11.12 -13.52
CA PRO A 255 -10.08 -11.99 -14.18
C PRO A 255 -11.53 -11.50 -14.10
N GLN A 256 -11.90 -10.81 -13.03
CA GLN A 256 -13.28 -10.37 -12.74
C GLN A 256 -13.35 -8.86 -12.39
N LEU A 257 -12.28 -8.11 -12.67
CA LEU A 257 -12.19 -6.69 -12.35
C LEU A 257 -11.17 -6.04 -13.29
N PHE A 258 -11.60 -5.01 -14.01
CA PHE A 258 -10.72 -4.06 -14.64
C PHE A 258 -10.70 -2.77 -13.83
N LEU A 259 -9.50 -2.24 -13.56
CA LEU A 259 -9.29 -1.02 -12.81
C LEU A 259 -8.46 -0.06 -13.64
N GLN A 260 -8.97 1.15 -13.83
CA GLN A 260 -8.24 2.25 -14.44
C GLN A 260 -8.28 3.46 -13.51
N GLY A 261 -7.12 3.98 -13.12
CA GLY A 261 -7.01 5.15 -12.26
C GLY A 261 -6.23 6.26 -12.92
N ASN A 262 -6.71 7.49 -12.81
CA ASN A 262 -6.01 8.68 -13.29
C ASN A 262 -6.37 9.90 -12.43
N GLN A 263 -5.36 10.57 -11.88
CA GLN A 263 -5.53 11.74 -11.03
C GLN A 263 -6.59 11.50 -9.94
N ASN A 264 -7.72 12.21 -9.96
CA ASN A 264 -8.73 12.14 -8.90
C ASN A 264 -9.81 11.09 -9.16
N GLU A 265 -9.71 10.30 -10.23
CA GLU A 265 -10.76 9.38 -10.62
C GLU A 265 -10.23 7.95 -10.83
N VAL A 266 -11.02 6.98 -10.38
CA VAL A 266 -10.84 5.56 -10.69
C VAL A 266 -12.13 5.03 -11.28
N ILE A 267 -11.99 4.30 -12.39
CA ILE A 267 -13.06 3.53 -13.00
C ILE A 267 -12.82 2.05 -12.69
N LEU A 268 -13.80 1.41 -12.08
CA LEU A 268 -13.85 -0.04 -11.92
C LEU A 268 -14.88 -0.61 -12.89
N SER A 269 -14.49 -1.63 -13.63
CA SER A 269 -15.35 -2.33 -14.59
C SER A 269 -15.40 -3.81 -14.24
N ILE A 270 -16.59 -4.31 -13.95
CA ILE A 270 -16.85 -5.68 -13.52
C ILE A 270 -17.73 -6.35 -14.58
N PRO A 271 -17.35 -7.52 -15.12
CA PRO A 271 -18.21 -8.23 -16.07
C PRO A 271 -19.52 -8.66 -15.39
N VAL A 272 -20.65 -8.39 -16.03
CA VAL A 272 -21.97 -8.84 -15.58
C VAL A 272 -22.22 -10.21 -16.17
N TYR A 273 -22.50 -11.18 -15.31
CA TYR A 273 -22.98 -12.48 -15.75
C TYR A 273 -24.44 -12.35 -16.14
N VAL A 274 -24.77 -12.61 -17.41
CA VAL A 274 -26.14 -12.62 -17.92
C VAL A 274 -26.51 -14.05 -18.29
N GLY A 275 -27.51 -14.59 -17.62
CA GLY A 275 -27.94 -15.96 -17.85
C GLY A 275 -28.56 -16.56 -16.60
N GLU A 276 -28.28 -17.84 -16.38
CA GLU A 276 -28.90 -18.60 -15.31
C GLU A 276 -27.87 -19.15 -14.32
N LEU A 277 -28.16 -19.00 -13.03
CA LEU A 277 -27.36 -19.55 -11.94
C LEU A 277 -28.24 -20.34 -10.95
N HIS A 278 -27.58 -21.13 -10.10
CA HIS A 278 -28.24 -22.00 -9.13
C HIS A 278 -28.13 -21.44 -7.71
N PHE A 279 -29.25 -21.39 -7.01
CA PHE A 279 -29.31 -21.23 -5.56
C PHE A 279 -29.30 -22.62 -4.90
N PHE A 280 -28.17 -23.03 -4.31
CA PHE A 280 -28.03 -24.33 -3.68
C PHE A 280 -28.54 -24.31 -2.23
N TYR A 281 -29.40 -25.27 -1.87
CA TYR A 281 -29.83 -25.44 -0.50
C TYR A 281 -28.82 -26.29 0.31
N ASP A 282 -28.50 -25.83 1.52
CA ASP A 282 -27.62 -26.57 2.43
C ASP A 282 -28.30 -27.82 3.00
N ASN A 283 -29.58 -27.71 3.37
CA ASN A 283 -30.37 -28.78 3.98
C ASN A 283 -30.94 -29.75 2.93
N TYR A 284 -30.12 -30.23 2.00
CA TYR A 284 -30.56 -31.06 0.87
C TYR A 284 -31.33 -32.32 1.29
N LYS A 285 -31.10 -32.83 2.51
CA LYS A 285 -31.80 -33.99 3.06
C LYS A 285 -33.31 -33.76 3.22
N ASP A 286 -33.76 -32.51 3.24
CA ASP A 286 -35.16 -32.10 3.35
C ASP A 286 -35.83 -31.77 2.01
N TYR A 287 -35.15 -32.09 0.91
CA TYR A 287 -35.61 -31.82 -0.44
C TYR A 287 -35.70 -33.11 -1.27
N TYR A 288 -36.59 -33.08 -2.25
CA TYR A 288 -36.62 -33.99 -3.39
C TYR A 288 -36.21 -33.21 -4.64
N TYR A 289 -35.52 -33.85 -5.57
CA TYR A 289 -35.19 -33.31 -6.88
C TYR A 289 -36.15 -33.86 -7.93
N LEU A 290 -36.60 -33.00 -8.82
CA LEU A 290 -37.46 -33.33 -9.94
C LEU A 290 -36.63 -33.32 -11.24
N PRO A 291 -36.30 -34.49 -11.83
CA PRO A 291 -35.41 -34.54 -12.99
C PRO A 291 -35.99 -33.94 -14.27
N ALA A 292 -37.31 -33.92 -14.43
CA ALA A 292 -37.95 -33.37 -15.62
C ALA A 292 -37.99 -31.84 -15.60
N GLU A 293 -38.19 -31.25 -14.42
CA GLU A 293 -38.27 -29.81 -14.17
C GLU A 293 -36.92 -29.19 -13.76
N ASP A 294 -35.91 -30.01 -13.48
CA ASP A 294 -34.57 -29.62 -13.05
C ASP A 294 -34.57 -28.68 -11.83
N VAL A 295 -35.34 -29.06 -10.80
CA VAL A 295 -35.53 -28.24 -9.60
C VAL A 295 -35.65 -29.08 -8.33
N ALA A 296 -35.17 -28.53 -7.21
CA ALA A 296 -35.37 -29.10 -5.89
C ALA A 296 -36.61 -28.51 -5.19
N ILE A 297 -37.44 -29.38 -4.62
CA ILE A 297 -38.63 -29.01 -3.86
C ILE A 297 -38.57 -29.57 -2.43
N HIS A 298 -38.97 -28.76 -1.46
CA HIS A 298 -38.99 -29.19 -0.05
C HIS A 298 -40.00 -30.34 0.17
N LYS A 299 -39.72 -31.23 1.12
CA LYS A 299 -40.57 -32.39 1.47
C LYS A 299 -42.06 -32.06 1.65
N SER A 300 -42.37 -30.88 2.21
CA SER A 300 -43.76 -30.43 2.42
C SER A 300 -44.53 -30.23 1.11
N VAL A 301 -43.85 -29.76 0.05
CA VAL A 301 -44.43 -29.55 -1.28
C VAL A 301 -44.38 -30.84 -2.09
N ALA A 302 -43.34 -31.65 -1.91
CA ALA A 302 -43.19 -32.94 -2.60
C ALA A 302 -44.30 -33.94 -2.27
N ALA A 303 -45.06 -33.74 -1.18
CA ALA A 303 -46.23 -34.55 -0.86
C ALA A 303 -47.29 -34.57 -1.99
N PHE A 304 -47.33 -33.53 -2.84
CA PHE A 304 -48.26 -33.39 -3.96
C PHE A 304 -47.71 -33.91 -5.30
N VAL A 305 -46.50 -34.49 -5.31
CA VAL A 305 -45.84 -35.02 -6.52
C VAL A 305 -45.72 -36.54 -6.41
N ASP A 306 -46.09 -37.26 -7.46
CA ASP A 306 -46.01 -38.73 -7.48
C ASP A 306 -44.56 -39.19 -7.33
N LYS A 307 -44.38 -40.32 -6.64
CA LYS A 307 -43.05 -40.84 -6.27
C LYS A 307 -42.16 -41.16 -7.47
N GLU A 308 -42.74 -41.44 -8.63
CA GLU A 308 -42.01 -41.77 -9.86
C GLU A 308 -41.36 -40.54 -10.53
N PHE A 309 -41.87 -39.33 -10.26
CA PHE A 309 -41.33 -38.08 -10.81
C PHE A 309 -40.33 -37.37 -9.88
N ARG A 310 -40.02 -37.95 -8.72
CA ARG A 310 -39.11 -37.33 -7.74
C ARG A 310 -38.08 -38.31 -7.21
N GLU A 311 -36.86 -37.82 -7.05
CA GLU A 311 -35.78 -38.54 -6.40
C GLU A 311 -35.29 -37.78 -5.15
N LYS A 312 -34.62 -38.48 -4.22
CA LYS A 312 -34.04 -37.80 -3.05
C LYS A 312 -32.96 -36.83 -3.54
N ALA A 313 -33.03 -35.57 -3.12
CA ALA A 313 -32.03 -34.59 -3.50
C ALA A 313 -30.65 -34.99 -2.93
N LYS A 314 -29.62 -34.78 -3.74
CA LYS A 314 -28.21 -34.82 -3.40
C LYS A 314 -27.72 -33.39 -3.23
N ALA A 315 -26.57 -33.23 -2.57
CA ALA A 315 -25.95 -31.91 -2.44
C ALA A 315 -25.79 -31.20 -3.80
N SER A 316 -25.41 -31.93 -4.86
CA SER A 316 -25.15 -31.39 -6.20
C SER A 316 -26.39 -30.99 -7.01
N ASN A 317 -27.58 -31.53 -6.72
CA ASN A 317 -28.81 -31.23 -7.47
C ASN A 317 -29.91 -30.61 -6.59
N CYS A 318 -29.57 -30.22 -5.36
CA CYS A 318 -30.49 -29.54 -4.46
C CYS A 318 -30.42 -28.02 -4.67
N TYR A 319 -31.00 -27.54 -5.75
CA TYR A 319 -31.02 -26.12 -6.09
C TYR A 319 -32.33 -25.65 -6.72
N THR A 320 -32.50 -24.33 -6.78
CA THR A 320 -33.41 -23.65 -7.72
C THR A 320 -32.61 -22.83 -8.72
N ARG A 321 -33.08 -22.79 -9.96
CA ARG A 321 -32.52 -21.98 -11.04
C ARG A 321 -33.03 -20.55 -10.94
N LYS A 322 -32.19 -19.58 -11.29
CA LYS A 322 -32.53 -18.16 -11.32
C LYS A 322 -31.89 -17.53 -12.55
N GLU A 323 -32.73 -17.05 -13.45
CA GLU A 323 -32.30 -16.22 -14.57
C GLU A 323 -32.20 -14.75 -14.13
N GLY A 324 -31.20 -14.03 -14.64
CA GLY A 324 -31.00 -12.63 -14.33
C GLY A 324 -29.63 -12.09 -14.75
N GLN A 325 -29.30 -10.94 -14.19
CA GLN A 325 -27.99 -10.31 -14.26
C GLN A 325 -27.32 -10.42 -12.90
N PHE A 326 -26.04 -10.78 -12.86
CA PHE A 326 -25.35 -11.05 -11.62
C PHE A 326 -23.94 -10.48 -11.60
N LEU A 327 -23.48 -10.16 -10.40
CA LEU A 327 -22.11 -9.72 -10.14
C LEU A 327 -21.36 -10.75 -9.30
N PRO A 328 -20.06 -10.96 -9.56
CA PRO A 328 -19.26 -11.93 -8.83
C PRO A 328 -18.93 -11.44 -7.43
N GLN A 329 -18.88 -12.37 -6.47
CA GLN A 329 -18.36 -12.19 -5.12
C GLN A 329 -17.45 -13.39 -4.75
N PHE A 330 -16.39 -13.11 -4.00
CA PHE A 330 -15.30 -14.04 -3.66
C PHE A 330 -15.37 -14.51 -2.20
N GLU A 331 -16.25 -13.87 -1.42
CA GLU A 331 -16.63 -14.18 -0.06
C GLU A 331 -18.16 -13.94 0.00
N SER A 332 -18.88 -14.66 0.86
CA SER A 332 -20.34 -14.56 0.97
C SER A 332 -20.75 -13.27 1.70
N ILE A 333 -20.65 -12.14 1.01
CA ILE A 333 -20.98 -10.80 1.55
C ILE A 333 -22.42 -10.37 1.28
N ILE A 334 -23.02 -10.86 0.20
CA ILE A 334 -24.41 -10.56 -0.19
C ILE A 334 -25.16 -11.88 -0.36
N THR A 335 -26.39 -11.88 0.14
CA THR A 335 -27.33 -13.01 0.07
C THR A 335 -28.63 -12.56 -0.62
N PRO A 336 -29.31 -13.44 -1.38
CA PRO A 336 -28.97 -14.84 -1.65
C PRO A 336 -27.72 -15.00 -2.55
N GLU A 337 -26.95 -16.07 -2.31
CA GLU A 337 -25.78 -16.42 -3.15
C GLU A 337 -26.17 -17.43 -4.25
N PHE A 338 -25.65 -17.21 -5.45
CA PHE A 338 -25.85 -18.08 -6.61
C PHE A 338 -24.51 -18.60 -7.14
N LYS A 339 -24.48 -19.80 -7.71
CA LYS A 339 -23.28 -20.42 -8.29
C LYS A 339 -23.64 -21.18 -9.57
N GLU A 340 -22.67 -21.37 -10.45
CA GLU A 340 -22.82 -22.30 -11.58
C GLU A 340 -22.84 -23.74 -11.04
N ASN A 341 -21.84 -24.10 -10.22
CA ASN A 341 -21.75 -25.39 -9.54
C ASN A 341 -21.59 -25.21 -8.03
N ARG A 342 -22.07 -26.19 -7.26
CA ARG A 342 -22.05 -26.13 -5.78
C ARG A 342 -20.67 -25.86 -5.18
N ASN A 343 -19.63 -26.40 -5.80
CA ASN A 343 -18.25 -26.33 -5.28
C ASN A 343 -17.43 -25.19 -5.88
N ASP A 344 -18.04 -24.33 -6.71
CA ASP A 344 -17.34 -23.19 -7.27
C ASP A 344 -16.95 -22.21 -6.17
N ARG A 345 -15.72 -21.70 -6.30
CA ARG A 345 -15.15 -20.74 -5.34
C ARG A 345 -15.73 -19.35 -5.50
N ILE A 346 -16.11 -19.00 -6.72
CA ILE A 346 -16.77 -17.75 -7.05
C ILE A 346 -18.27 -17.98 -6.91
N SER A 347 -18.93 -17.07 -6.22
CA SER A 347 -20.39 -17.00 -6.17
C SER A 347 -20.84 -15.67 -6.75
N TYR A 348 -22.14 -15.51 -6.91
CA TYR A 348 -22.75 -14.33 -7.49
C TYR A 348 -23.95 -13.89 -6.68
N PHE A 349 -24.31 -12.61 -6.79
CA PHE A 349 -25.57 -12.07 -6.29
C PHE A 349 -26.30 -11.35 -7.42
N GLU A 350 -27.63 -11.30 -7.34
CA GLU A 350 -28.47 -10.68 -8.36
C GLU A 350 -28.29 -9.16 -8.34
N LEU A 351 -28.04 -8.60 -9.53
CA LEU A 351 -27.95 -7.17 -9.75
C LEU A 351 -29.37 -6.60 -9.83
N THR A 352 -29.75 -5.79 -8.84
CA THR A 352 -31.09 -5.20 -8.73
C THR A 352 -31.02 -3.68 -8.62
N ASP A 353 -32.08 -2.99 -9.05
CA ASP A 353 -32.18 -1.53 -8.90
C ASP A 353 -32.11 -1.09 -7.43
N GLU A 354 -32.68 -1.87 -6.50
CA GLU A 354 -32.61 -1.60 -5.07
C GLU A 354 -31.16 -1.61 -4.57
N TRP A 355 -30.38 -2.60 -5.00
CA TRP A 355 -28.96 -2.70 -4.65
C TRP A 355 -28.13 -1.57 -5.26
N LEU A 356 -28.36 -1.22 -6.52
CA LEU A 356 -27.68 -0.12 -7.21
C LEU A 356 -27.88 1.23 -6.51
N ASN A 357 -29.07 1.44 -5.94
CA ASN A 357 -29.40 2.65 -5.19
C ASN A 357 -28.94 2.62 -3.72
N SER A 358 -28.32 1.52 -3.27
CA SER A 358 -27.85 1.34 -1.90
C SER A 358 -26.36 1.69 -1.77
N GLY A 359 -26.05 2.94 -1.42
CA GLY A 359 -24.66 3.40 -1.25
C GLY A 359 -23.84 2.58 -0.25
N VAL A 360 -24.47 2.04 0.80
CA VAL A 360 -23.79 1.19 1.81
C VAL A 360 -23.42 -0.17 1.21
N GLN A 361 -24.35 -0.81 0.49
CA GLN A 361 -24.08 -2.12 -0.13
C GLN A 361 -23.04 -2.00 -1.24
N LEU A 362 -23.12 -0.93 -2.03
CA LEU A 362 -22.15 -0.66 -3.08
C LEU A 362 -20.75 -0.42 -2.53
N HIS A 363 -20.62 0.37 -1.45
CA HIS A 363 -19.33 0.56 -0.78
C HIS A 363 -18.75 -0.76 -0.25
N ASN A 364 -19.57 -1.58 0.42
CA ASN A 364 -19.14 -2.89 0.93
C ASN A 364 -18.67 -3.81 -0.20
N TYR A 365 -19.37 -3.79 -1.34
CA TYR A 365 -19.01 -4.56 -2.52
C TYR A 365 -17.69 -4.11 -3.14
N ILE A 366 -17.46 -2.80 -3.28
CA ILE A 366 -16.19 -2.28 -3.79
C ILE A 366 -15.04 -2.67 -2.86
N GLN A 367 -15.20 -2.51 -1.54
CA GLN A 367 -14.19 -2.92 -0.57
C GLN A 367 -13.85 -4.42 -0.69
N HIS A 368 -14.87 -5.25 -0.87
CA HIS A 368 -14.69 -6.68 -1.13
C HIS A 368 -13.86 -6.95 -2.41
N LEU A 369 -14.16 -6.26 -3.51
CA LEU A 369 -13.39 -6.38 -4.76
C LEU A 369 -11.93 -5.92 -4.59
N LEU A 370 -11.72 -4.78 -3.94
CA LEU A 370 -10.39 -4.20 -3.71
C LEU A 370 -9.53 -5.08 -2.78
N HIS A 371 -10.12 -5.64 -1.73
CA HIS A 371 -9.43 -6.61 -0.87
C HIS A 371 -9.08 -7.90 -1.60
N HIS A 372 -9.93 -8.38 -2.50
CA HIS A 372 -9.61 -9.54 -3.33
C HIS A 372 -8.44 -9.24 -4.28
N ALA A 373 -8.43 -8.05 -4.91
CA ALA A 373 -7.33 -7.62 -5.77
C ALA A 373 -5.98 -7.59 -5.05
N LEU A 374 -5.93 -7.13 -3.79
CA LEU A 374 -4.70 -7.13 -2.98
C LEU A 374 -4.16 -8.53 -2.63
N ARG A 375 -5.00 -9.57 -2.72
CA ARG A 375 -4.63 -10.96 -2.39
C ARG A 375 -4.30 -11.81 -3.62
N THR A 376 -4.61 -11.31 -4.81
CA THR A 376 -4.33 -11.96 -6.09
C THR A 376 -2.88 -11.74 -6.46
#